data_AF-A0A352R0K7-F1
#
_entry.id   AF-A0A352R0K7-F1
#
_cell.length_a   1.000
_cell.length_b   1.000
_cell.length_c   1.000
_cell.angle_alpha   90.00
_cell.angle_beta   90.00
_cell.angle_gamma   90.00
#
_symmetry.space_group_name_H-M   'P 1'
#
loop_
_entity.id
_entity.type
_entity.pdbx_description
1 polymer ?
#
loop_
_entity_poly.entity_id
_entity_poly.type
_entity_poly.pdbx_seq_one_letter_code
_entity_poly.pdbx_strand_id
1 'polypeptide(L)'
;MTDHNNTIYYTLTDEAPSLATCSLLPIVRAFTNAAGIKVKITDISLAGRILANFSDFLTEEQQIQDGLQFLGELTQDPSANIVKLPNISASVPQLVNCIKELQSQGYAVPDYPQNPTSVEEEAINARYSKILGSAVNPVLREGNSDRRAPGAVKSFA
;
A
#
# COMPACT_ATOMS: atom_id res chain seq x y z
N MET A 1 21.99 21.56 13.42
CA MET A 1 20.79 20.88 13.95
C MET A 1 20.33 19.97 12.84
N THR A 2 20.46 18.66 13.00
CA THR A 2 19.86 17.68 12.08
C THR A 2 18.36 17.84 12.20
N ASP A 3 17.73 18.31 11.13
CA ASP A 3 16.27 18.42 11.05
C ASP A 3 15.72 17.00 11.02
N HIS A 4 15.48 16.43 12.22
CA HIS A 4 14.97 15.08 12.35
C HIS A 4 13.55 15.07 11.79
N ASN A 5 13.38 14.45 10.62
CA ASN A 5 12.08 14.24 10.01
C ASN A 5 11.28 13.27 10.90
N ASN A 6 10.62 13.83 11.92
CA ASN A 6 9.83 13.09 12.91
C ASN A 6 8.46 12.71 12.30
N THR A 7 8.50 11.90 11.24
CA THR A 7 7.31 11.44 10.53
C THR A 7 7.26 9.91 10.56
N ILE A 8 6.13 9.37 11.02
CA ILE A 8 5.76 7.97 10.87
C ILE A 8 4.88 7.86 9.62
N TYR A 9 5.25 6.96 8.71
CA TYR A 9 4.42 6.57 7.58
C TYR A 9 3.62 5.33 7.94
N TYR A 10 2.31 5.51 8.09
CA TYR A 10 1.35 4.48 8.46
C TYR A 10 0.67 3.97 7.20
N THR A 11 0.82 2.69 6.89
CA THR A 11 0.25 2.14 5.66
C THR A 11 -1.27 2.02 5.75
N LEU A 12 -1.99 2.60 4.81
CA LEU A 12 -3.38 2.24 4.55
C LEU A 12 -3.37 1.00 3.65
N THR A 13 -4.10 -0.03 4.08
CA THR A 13 -4.11 -1.34 3.42
C THR A 13 -5.55 -1.76 3.10
N ASP A 14 -5.83 -3.06 3.17
CA ASP A 14 -7.06 -3.68 2.68
C ASP A 14 -7.90 -4.23 3.83
N GLU A 15 -9.18 -4.52 3.55
CA GLU A 15 -10.07 -5.34 4.38
C GLU A 15 -10.09 -4.95 5.87
N ALA A 16 -9.92 -5.91 6.78
CA ALA A 16 -10.04 -5.68 8.22
C ALA A 16 -8.99 -4.70 8.78
N PRO A 17 -7.69 -4.79 8.42
CA PRO A 17 -6.70 -3.78 8.82
C PRO A 17 -7.04 -2.35 8.38
N SER A 18 -7.64 -2.17 7.20
CA SER A 18 -8.09 -0.85 6.72
C SER A 18 -9.20 -0.29 7.61
N LEU A 19 -10.21 -1.09 7.93
CA LEU A 19 -11.28 -0.71 8.86
C LEU A 19 -10.75 -0.38 10.26
N ALA A 20 -9.83 -1.20 10.78
CA ALA A 20 -9.20 -0.95 12.07
C ALA A 20 -8.39 0.37 12.08
N THR A 21 -7.74 0.70 10.95
CA THR A 21 -7.00 1.96 10.79
C THR A 21 -7.93 3.17 10.91
N CYS A 22 -9.13 3.11 10.34
CA CYS A 22 -10.12 4.19 10.47
C CYS A 22 -10.47 4.51 11.93
N SER A 23 -10.46 3.51 12.81
CA SER A 23 -10.70 3.70 14.25
C SER A 23 -9.45 4.11 15.02
N LEU A 24 -8.32 3.44 14.79
CA LEU A 24 -7.14 3.54 15.64
C LEU A 24 -6.25 4.73 15.28
N LEU A 25 -6.14 5.07 14.00
CA LEU A 25 -5.22 6.11 13.54
C LEU A 25 -5.52 7.51 14.10
N PRO A 26 -6.79 7.96 14.25
CA PRO A 26 -7.08 9.23 14.91
C PRO A 26 -6.54 9.29 16.34
N ILE A 27 -6.63 8.17 17.08
CA ILE A 27 -6.12 8.06 18.45
C ILE A 27 -4.59 8.14 18.42
N VAL A 28 -3.93 7.35 17.57
CA VAL A 28 -2.45 7.38 17.43
C VAL A 28 -1.97 8.82 17.16
N ARG A 29 -2.58 9.51 16.21
CA ARG A 29 -2.25 10.91 15.88
C ARG A 29 -2.40 11.86 17.06
N ALA A 30 -3.48 11.74 17.83
CA ALA A 30 -3.72 12.59 18.99
C ALA A 30 -2.59 12.46 20.03
N PHE A 31 -2.15 11.23 20.31
CA PHE A 31 -1.09 10.96 21.26
C PHE A 31 0.30 11.37 20.73
N THR A 32 0.62 11.05 19.47
CA THR A 32 1.95 11.37 18.90
C THR A 32 2.15 12.87 18.67
N ASN A 33 1.08 13.64 18.48
CA ASN A 33 1.15 15.09 18.32
C ASN A 33 1.72 15.78 19.55
N ALA A 34 1.48 15.26 20.77
CA ALA A 34 2.06 15.80 22.00
C ALA A 34 3.60 15.71 22.02
N ALA A 35 4.18 14.80 21.23
CA ALA A 35 5.63 14.63 21.07
C ALA A 35 6.18 15.28 19.79
N GLY A 36 5.36 16.04 19.04
CA GLY A 36 5.76 16.64 17.76
C GLY A 36 6.00 15.62 16.64
N ILE A 37 5.46 14.40 16.76
CA ILE A 37 5.60 13.34 15.75
C ILE A 37 4.39 13.38 14.80
N LYS A 38 4.68 13.56 13.51
CA LYS A 38 3.68 13.54 12.43
C LYS A 38 3.37 12.10 12.03
N VAL A 39 2.11 11.78 11.76
CA VAL A 39 1.72 10.46 11.24
C VAL A 39 0.97 10.62 9.92
N LYS A 40 1.64 10.27 8.83
CA LYS A 40 1.10 10.36 7.46
C LYS A 40 0.60 9.00 7.01
N ILE A 41 -0.51 9.00 6.27
CA ILE A 41 -0.96 7.79 5.57
C ILE A 41 -0.17 7.67 4.28
N THR A 42 0.21 6.45 3.94
CA THR A 42 0.58 6.08 2.58
C THR A 42 -0.27 4.88 2.14
N ASP A 43 -1.02 5.05 1.06
CA ASP A 43 -1.89 3.99 0.54
C ASP A 43 -1.08 2.96 -0.27
N ILE A 44 -1.21 1.70 0.12
CA ILE A 44 -0.65 0.53 -0.56
C ILE A 44 -1.71 -0.58 -0.75
N SER A 45 -2.99 -0.22 -0.63
CA SER A 45 -4.12 -1.10 -0.91
C SER A 45 -4.04 -1.66 -2.34
N LEU A 46 -4.75 -2.74 -2.60
CA LEU A 46 -4.87 -3.29 -3.95
C LEU A 46 -5.43 -2.25 -4.93
N ALA A 47 -6.49 -1.54 -4.53
CA ALA A 47 -7.09 -0.47 -5.32
C ALA A 47 -6.08 0.65 -5.62
N GLY A 48 -5.40 1.15 -4.58
CA GLY A 48 -4.40 2.21 -4.75
C GLY A 48 -3.25 1.80 -5.67
N ARG A 49 -2.73 0.57 -5.54
CA ARG A 49 -1.67 0.07 -6.42
C ARG A 49 -2.11 -0.08 -7.87
N ILE A 50 -3.38 -0.46 -8.12
CA ILE A 50 -3.95 -0.47 -9.48
C ILE A 50 -4.00 0.95 -10.04
N LEU A 51 -4.62 1.89 -9.31
CA LEU A 51 -4.76 3.27 -9.79
C LEU A 51 -3.41 3.94 -10.08
N ALA A 52 -2.40 3.71 -9.22
CA ALA A 52 -1.06 4.24 -9.42
C ALA A 52 -0.36 3.72 -10.70
N ASN A 53 -0.57 2.45 -11.07
CA ASN A 53 0.08 1.83 -12.24
C ASN A 53 -0.65 2.10 -13.58
N PHE A 54 -1.86 2.65 -13.51
CA PHE A 54 -2.70 2.96 -14.67
C PHE A 54 -3.13 4.43 -14.67
N SER A 55 -2.30 5.33 -14.11
CA SER A 55 -2.58 6.77 -14.05
C SER A 55 -2.83 7.41 -15.42
N ASP A 56 -2.27 6.83 -16.49
CA ASP A 56 -2.50 7.19 -17.90
C ASP A 56 -3.92 6.88 -18.40
N PHE A 57 -4.69 6.06 -17.67
CA PHE A 57 -6.11 5.78 -17.95
C PHE A 57 -7.06 6.64 -17.09
N LEU A 58 -6.53 7.50 -16.22
CA LEU A 58 -7.31 8.24 -15.23
C LEU A 58 -7.34 9.74 -15.58
N THR A 59 -8.42 10.41 -15.17
CA THR A 59 -8.45 11.88 -15.18
C THR A 59 -7.47 12.43 -14.14
N GLU A 60 -7.07 13.70 -14.27
CA GLU A 60 -6.13 14.33 -13.34
C GLU A 60 -6.62 14.26 -11.88
N GLU A 61 -7.93 14.34 -11.65
CA GLU A 61 -8.54 14.27 -10.32
C GLU A 61 -8.59 12.84 -9.74
N GLN A 62 -8.56 11.83 -10.61
CA GLN A 62 -8.57 10.42 -10.23
C GLN A 62 -7.16 9.87 -9.96
N GLN A 63 -6.13 10.56 -10.46
CA GLN A 63 -4.75 10.15 -10.25
C GLN A 63 -4.35 10.27 -8.78
N ILE A 64 -3.63 9.27 -8.31
CA ILE A 64 -3.10 9.21 -6.96
C ILE A 64 -1.58 9.00 -7.00
N GLN A 65 -0.91 9.33 -5.89
CA GLN A 65 0.51 9.03 -5.73
C GLN A 65 0.74 7.50 -5.70
N ASP A 66 1.79 7.03 -6.36
CA ASP A 66 2.29 5.66 -6.14
C ASP A 66 2.91 5.54 -4.74
N GLY A 67 2.08 5.10 -3.78
CA GLY A 67 2.49 4.94 -2.40
C GLY A 67 3.53 3.82 -2.21
N LEU A 68 3.51 2.77 -3.04
CA LEU A 68 4.48 1.68 -2.92
C LEU A 68 5.85 2.12 -3.43
N GLN A 69 5.89 2.81 -4.57
CA GLN A 69 7.12 3.41 -5.08
C GLN A 69 7.70 4.40 -4.06
N PHE A 70 6.88 5.32 -3.55
CA PHE A 70 7.30 6.28 -2.54
C PHE A 70 7.89 5.61 -1.29
N LEU A 71 7.22 4.58 -0.74
CA LEU A 71 7.75 3.87 0.42
C LEU A 71 9.02 3.08 0.08
N GLY A 72 9.11 2.51 -1.12
CA GLY A 72 10.32 1.85 -1.61
C GLY A 72 11.52 2.80 -1.62
N GLU A 73 11.37 3.99 -2.17
CA GLU A 73 12.40 5.03 -2.14
C GLU A 73 12.72 5.45 -0.69
N LEU A 74 11.70 5.60 0.16
CA LEU A 74 11.86 5.95 1.56
C LEU A 74 12.68 4.91 2.33
N THR A 75 12.60 3.61 2.02
CA THR A 75 13.40 2.59 2.72
C THR A 75 14.91 2.81 2.64
N GLN A 76 15.38 3.58 1.64
CA GLN A 76 16.79 3.92 1.47
C GLN A 76 17.21 5.14 2.32
N ASP A 77 16.26 5.84 2.93
CA ASP A 77 16.49 6.98 3.82
C ASP A 77 16.75 6.48 5.26
N PRO A 78 17.87 6.87 5.91
CA PRO A 78 18.13 6.53 7.31
C PRO A 78 17.07 7.02 8.31
N SER A 79 16.24 7.99 7.92
CA SER A 79 15.13 8.52 8.71
C SER A 79 13.81 7.76 8.49
N ALA A 80 13.80 6.70 7.67
CA ALA A 80 12.61 5.91 7.39
C ALA A 80 11.99 5.35 8.67
N ASN A 81 10.72 5.69 8.88
CA ASN A 81 9.91 5.13 9.96
C ASN A 81 8.55 4.72 9.39
N ILE A 82 8.40 3.41 9.16
CA ILE A 82 7.24 2.83 8.47
C ILE A 82 6.54 1.86 9.41
N VAL A 83 5.25 2.09 9.66
CA VAL A 83 4.36 1.14 10.33
C VAL A 83 3.56 0.40 9.26
N LYS A 84 3.97 -0.83 8.98
CA LYS A 84 3.39 -1.68 7.94
C LYS A 84 2.31 -2.62 8.51
N LEU A 85 1.08 -2.44 8.07
CA LEU A 85 -0.07 -3.30 8.40
C LEU A 85 -0.21 -4.46 7.41
N PRO A 86 -0.91 -5.56 7.73
CA PRO A 86 -1.21 -6.60 6.75
C PRO A 86 -1.97 -6.05 5.53
N ASN A 87 -1.64 -6.56 4.33
CA ASN A 87 -2.24 -6.17 3.07
C ASN A 87 -2.51 -7.41 2.20
N ILE A 88 -3.33 -7.27 1.16
CA ILE A 88 -3.63 -8.33 0.20
C ILE A 88 -2.40 -8.59 -0.69
N SER A 89 -1.96 -9.85 -0.73
CA SER A 89 -1.17 -10.41 -1.83
C SER A 89 -2.14 -10.98 -2.86
N ALA A 90 -2.44 -10.21 -3.91
CA ALA A 90 -3.63 -10.44 -4.72
C ALA A 90 -3.55 -11.73 -5.56
N SER A 91 -4.56 -12.58 -5.42
CA SER A 91 -4.87 -13.61 -6.42
C SER A 91 -5.54 -13.00 -7.64
N VAL A 92 -5.57 -13.74 -8.76
CA VAL A 92 -6.26 -13.29 -10.00
C VAL A 92 -7.75 -12.96 -9.74
N PRO A 93 -8.55 -13.78 -9.02
CA PRO A 93 -9.94 -13.42 -8.74
C PRO A 93 -10.08 -12.14 -7.93
N GLN A 94 -9.21 -11.90 -6.94
CA GLN A 94 -9.22 -10.66 -6.15
C GLN A 94 -8.89 -9.44 -7.01
N LEU A 95 -7.88 -9.56 -7.89
CA LEU A 95 -7.53 -8.51 -8.84
C LEU A 95 -8.72 -8.17 -9.75
N VAL A 96 -9.32 -9.17 -10.40
CA VAL A 96 -10.46 -8.97 -11.31
C VAL A 96 -11.66 -8.35 -10.59
N ASN A 97 -11.94 -8.77 -9.35
CA ASN A 97 -13.02 -8.17 -8.56
C ASN A 97 -12.74 -6.70 -8.22
N CYS A 98 -11.50 -6.37 -7.84
CA CYS A 98 -11.10 -5.00 -7.55
C CYS A 98 -11.15 -4.11 -8.79
N ILE A 99 -10.72 -4.61 -9.95
CA ILE A 99 -10.85 -3.91 -11.24
C ILE A 99 -12.31 -3.59 -11.52
N LYS A 100 -13.21 -4.57 -11.41
CA LYS A 100 -14.65 -4.37 -11.62
C LYS A 100 -15.25 -3.35 -10.66
N GLU A 101 -14.84 -3.39 -9.39
CA GLU A 101 -15.28 -2.42 -8.39
C GLU A 101 -14.83 -0.99 -8.75
N LEU A 102 -13.55 -0.81 -9.12
CA LEU A 102 -13.02 0.47 -9.57
C LEU A 102 -13.75 0.98 -10.84
N GLN A 103 -13.96 0.12 -11.82
CA GLN A 103 -14.72 0.46 -13.02
C GLN A 103 -16.16 0.90 -12.69
N SER A 104 -16.82 0.24 -11.74
CA SER A 104 -18.16 0.63 -11.28
C SER A 104 -18.19 2.00 -10.59
N GLN A 105 -17.05 2.46 -10.08
CA GLN A 105 -16.85 3.78 -9.49
C GLN A 105 -16.39 4.84 -10.50
N GLY A 106 -16.25 4.48 -11.78
CA GLY A 106 -15.91 5.41 -12.86
C GLY A 106 -14.42 5.54 -13.18
N TYR A 107 -13.57 4.66 -12.64
CA TYR A 107 -12.16 4.59 -13.04
C TYR A 107 -12.02 3.76 -14.32
N ALA A 108 -11.48 4.36 -15.39
CA ALA A 108 -11.37 3.71 -16.70
C ALA A 108 -10.16 2.75 -16.81
N VAL A 109 -9.82 2.05 -15.71
CA VAL A 109 -8.74 1.06 -15.71
C VAL A 109 -9.12 -0.15 -16.58
N PRO A 110 -8.17 -0.69 -17.39
CA PRO A 110 -8.47 -1.76 -18.32
C PRO A 110 -8.79 -3.09 -17.61
N ASP A 111 -9.49 -3.99 -18.29
CA ASP A 111 -9.66 -5.35 -17.80
C ASP A 111 -8.32 -6.10 -17.74
N TYR A 112 -8.23 -7.13 -16.90
CA TYR A 112 -7.06 -8.02 -16.85
C TYR A 112 -7.14 -9.08 -17.96
N PRO A 113 -6.28 -9.02 -19.01
CA PRO A 113 -6.29 -10.01 -20.09
C PRO A 113 -5.55 -11.26 -19.62
N GLN A 114 -6.29 -12.31 -19.27
CA GLN A 114 -5.70 -13.58 -18.80
C GLN A 114 -4.89 -14.29 -19.90
N ASN A 115 -5.34 -14.16 -21.15
CA ASN A 115 -4.66 -14.70 -22.33
C ASN A 115 -4.48 -13.55 -23.33
N PRO A 116 -3.43 -12.71 -23.17
CA PRO A 116 -3.20 -11.58 -24.05
C PRO A 116 -2.89 -12.07 -25.48
N THR A 117 -3.46 -11.40 -26.47
CA THR A 117 -3.38 -11.72 -27.90
C THR A 117 -2.86 -10.56 -28.74
N SER A 118 -2.74 -9.36 -28.15
CA SER A 118 -2.19 -8.17 -28.79
C SER A 118 -1.08 -7.54 -27.95
N VAL A 119 -0.29 -6.67 -28.59
CA VAL A 119 0.81 -5.94 -27.92
C VAL A 119 0.27 -5.06 -26.78
N GLU A 120 -0.91 -4.46 -26.98
CA GLU A 120 -1.60 -3.67 -25.96
C GLU A 120 -2.03 -4.54 -24.77
N GLU A 121 -2.61 -5.71 -25.03
CA GLU A 121 -3.02 -6.65 -23.98
C GLU A 121 -1.81 -7.20 -23.21
N GLU A 122 -0.70 -7.48 -23.89
CA GLU A 122 0.56 -7.88 -23.26
C GLU A 122 1.10 -6.78 -22.33
N ALA A 123 1.05 -5.53 -22.77
CA ALA A 123 1.47 -4.39 -21.95
C ALA A 123 0.59 -4.21 -20.70
N ILE A 124 -0.73 -4.35 -20.84
CA ILE A 124 -1.68 -4.30 -19.71
C ILE A 124 -1.43 -5.47 -18.74
N ASN A 125 -1.27 -6.68 -19.26
CA ASN A 125 -0.97 -7.87 -18.46
C ASN A 125 0.32 -7.68 -17.65
N ALA A 126 1.37 -7.16 -18.29
CA ALA A 126 2.66 -6.91 -17.65
C ALA A 126 2.56 -5.91 -16.49
N ARG A 127 1.75 -4.84 -16.64
CA ARG A 127 1.50 -3.89 -15.54
C ARG A 127 0.75 -4.55 -14.38
N TYR A 128 -0.33 -5.29 -14.65
CA TYR A 128 -1.05 -6.02 -13.60
C TYR A 128 -0.22 -7.12 -12.93
N SER A 129 0.69 -7.74 -13.66
CA SER A 129 1.60 -8.76 -13.11
C SER A 129 2.52 -8.22 -12.01
N LYS A 130 2.84 -6.91 -12.03
CA LYS A 130 3.59 -6.25 -10.93
C LYS A 130 2.76 -6.06 -9.67
N ILE A 131 1.43 -6.08 -9.78
CA ILE A 131 0.48 -5.87 -8.67
C ILE A 131 0.07 -7.21 -8.04
N LEU A 132 0.07 -8.29 -8.83
CA LEU A 132 -0.29 -9.64 -8.41
C LEU A 132 0.67 -10.22 -7.36
N GLY A 133 0.13 -11.11 -6.52
CA GLY A 133 0.90 -11.82 -5.50
C GLY A 133 1.53 -10.89 -4.48
N SER A 134 2.71 -11.27 -3.98
CA SER A 134 3.42 -10.54 -2.92
C SER A 134 4.24 -9.38 -3.51
N ALA A 135 3.56 -8.36 -4.03
CA ALA A 135 4.20 -7.18 -4.62
C ALA A 135 4.83 -6.22 -3.58
N VAL A 136 4.23 -6.13 -2.38
CA VAL A 136 4.61 -5.10 -1.39
C VAL A 136 5.86 -5.50 -0.58
N ASN A 137 5.90 -6.73 -0.06
CA ASN A 137 6.99 -7.13 0.85
C ASN A 137 8.39 -7.06 0.22
N PRO A 138 8.61 -7.46 -1.05
CA PRO A 138 9.93 -7.34 -1.68
C PRO A 138 10.43 -5.90 -1.80
N VAL A 139 9.53 -4.92 -1.84
CA VAL A 139 9.89 -3.50 -1.94
C VAL A 139 10.21 -2.91 -0.56
N LEU A 140 9.52 -3.34 0.49
CA LEU A 140 9.64 -2.72 1.82
C LEU A 140 10.67 -3.40 2.73
N ARG A 141 11.12 -4.62 2.41
CA ARG A 141 11.99 -5.43 3.29
C ARG A 141 13.47 -5.29 2.92
N GLU A 142 13.97 -4.07 3.01
CA GLU A 142 15.39 -3.73 2.81
C GLU A 142 16.23 -3.98 4.08
N GLY A 143 16.01 -5.14 4.70
CA GLY A 143 16.63 -5.54 5.96
C GLY A 143 16.24 -6.94 6.43
N ASN A 144 16.88 -7.41 7.50
CA ASN A 144 16.60 -8.72 8.09
C ASN A 144 15.41 -8.67 9.06
N SER A 145 14.84 -9.85 9.35
CA SER A 145 13.68 -9.98 10.24
C SER A 145 14.09 -10.24 11.70
N ASP A 146 13.72 -9.34 12.62
CA ASP A 146 13.60 -9.65 14.05
C ASP A 146 12.13 -9.93 14.40
N ARG A 147 11.78 -11.20 14.64
CA ARG A 147 10.41 -11.62 14.97
C ARG A 147 10.40 -12.46 16.24
N ARG A 148 9.67 -11.99 17.25
CA ARG A 148 9.57 -12.63 18.57
C ARG A 148 8.21 -12.34 19.21
N ALA A 149 7.74 -13.24 20.07
CA ALA A 149 6.53 -13.02 20.87
C ALA A 149 6.81 -11.93 21.94
N PRO A 150 5.96 -10.90 22.08
CA PRO A 150 6.12 -9.90 23.15
C PRO A 150 5.93 -10.53 24.54
N GLY A 151 6.68 -10.03 25.53
CA GLY A 151 6.62 -10.57 26.91
C GLY A 151 5.21 -10.51 27.52
N ALA A 152 4.48 -9.39 27.32
CA ALA A 152 3.11 -9.25 27.78
C ALA A 152 2.15 -10.31 27.19
N VAL A 153 2.32 -10.67 25.91
CA VAL A 153 1.53 -11.72 25.26
C VAL A 153 1.90 -13.10 25.83
N LYS A 154 3.20 -13.35 26.03
CA LYS A 154 3.68 -14.62 26.58
C LYS A 154 3.24 -14.86 28.03
N SER A 155 3.11 -13.80 28.83
CA SER A 155 2.62 -13.91 30.21
C SER A 155 1.10 -14.14 30.29
N PHE A 156 0.34 -13.77 29.25
CA PHE A 156 -1.11 -13.93 29.22
C PHE A 156 -1.56 -15.32 28.72
N ALA A 157 -0.81 -15.91 27.78
CA ALA A 157 -1.12 -17.20 27.13
C ALA A 157 -0.53 -18.41 27.87
#